data_AF-A0A2V5TSH7-F1
#
_entry.id   AF-A0A2V5TSH7-F1
#
_cell.length_a   1.000
_cell.length_b   1.000
_cell.length_c   1.000
_cell.angle_alpha   90.00
_cell.angle_beta   90.00
_cell.angle_gamma   90.00
#
_symmetry.space_group_name_H-M   'P 1'
#
loop_
_entity.id
_entity.type
_entity.pdbx_description
1 polymer ?
#
loop_
_entity_poly.entity_id
_entity_poly.type
_entity_poly.pdbx_seq_one_letter_code
_entity_poly.pdbx_strand_id
1 'polypeptide(L)'
;MKTIFAILALFTIHLCALAGFETDIRATNRVILKSESWTPTADQAQKALASIQSFLGKPATTNEYQLREIKKILAHSRNYRVQFVGIIRDGRKVIWCNFFPVAGKGKDEFQNWRKERIVVDDGGFFYWQIEYDPEADKCSRFYSNGYA
;
A
#
# COMPACT_ATOMS: atom_id res chain seq x y z
N MET A 1 31.77 53.72 -16.16
CA MET A 1 30.89 52.68 -16.73
C MET A 1 30.92 51.47 -15.83
N LYS A 2 29.83 51.16 -15.13
CA LYS A 2 29.70 50.01 -14.22
C LYS A 2 28.84 48.96 -14.92
N THR A 3 29.42 47.83 -15.30
CA THR A 3 28.71 46.65 -15.76
C THR A 3 28.28 45.83 -14.55
N ILE A 4 26.97 45.78 -14.30
CA ILE A 4 26.35 44.95 -13.27
C ILE A 4 26.03 43.60 -13.92
N PHE A 5 26.65 42.52 -13.41
CA PHE A 5 26.23 41.15 -13.69
C PHE A 5 24.96 40.85 -12.88
N ALA A 6 23.83 40.65 -13.55
CA ALA A 6 22.63 40.10 -12.93
C ALA A 6 22.73 38.56 -12.96
N ILE A 7 22.98 37.96 -11.79
CA ILE A 7 22.86 36.51 -11.60
C ILE A 7 21.38 36.21 -11.42
N LEU A 8 20.76 35.64 -12.45
CA LEU A 8 19.40 35.14 -12.39
C LEU A 8 19.42 33.81 -11.62
N ALA A 9 19.18 33.87 -10.31
CA ALA A 9 19.00 32.68 -9.50
C ALA A 9 17.69 31.99 -9.90
N LEU A 10 17.79 30.93 -10.71
CA LEU A 10 16.68 30.00 -10.92
C LEU A 10 16.41 29.26 -9.61
N PHE A 11 15.47 29.76 -8.83
CA PHE A 11 14.75 28.94 -7.84
C PHE A 11 13.90 27.94 -8.62
N THR A 12 14.47 26.78 -8.95
CA THR A 12 13.67 25.61 -9.31
C THR A 12 12.97 25.14 -8.05
N ILE A 13 11.79 25.71 -7.80
CA ILE A 13 10.82 25.13 -6.88
C ILE A 13 10.56 23.72 -7.40
N HIS A 14 11.16 22.72 -6.74
CA HIS A 14 10.70 21.34 -6.85
C HIS A 14 9.29 21.32 -6.26
N LEU A 15 8.30 21.69 -7.08
CA LEU A 15 6.94 21.22 -6.87
C LEU A 15 7.06 19.70 -6.98
N CYS A 16 7.21 19.03 -5.84
CA CYS A 16 6.89 17.63 -5.71
C CYS A 16 5.43 17.51 -6.14
N ALA A 17 5.22 17.23 -7.43
CA ALA A 17 3.96 16.74 -7.93
C ALA A 17 3.78 15.32 -7.39
N LEU A 18 3.53 15.21 -6.08
CA LEU A 18 2.61 14.21 -5.55
C LEU A 18 1.20 14.68 -5.92
N ALA A 19 0.96 14.92 -7.22
CA ALA A 19 -0.37 14.93 -7.78
C ALA A 19 -0.88 13.53 -7.47
N GLY A 20 -1.77 13.45 -6.49
CA GLY A 20 -2.11 12.23 -5.80
C GLY A 20 -2.43 11.13 -6.79
N PHE A 21 -1.68 10.04 -6.71
CA PHE A 21 -2.30 8.74 -6.91
C PHE A 21 -3.35 8.64 -5.81
N GLU A 22 -4.55 9.17 -6.10
CA GLU A 22 -5.74 8.90 -5.34
C GLU A 22 -5.94 7.39 -5.47
N THR A 23 -5.45 6.66 -4.48
CA THR A 23 -5.62 5.22 -4.50
C THR A 23 -7.08 4.94 -4.24
N ASP A 24 -7.66 3.97 -4.96
CA ASP A 24 -9.10 3.68 -4.89
C ASP A 24 -9.61 3.37 -3.47
N ILE A 25 -8.70 3.00 -2.57
CA ILE A 25 -8.99 2.75 -1.16
C ILE A 25 -9.10 4.08 -0.43
N ARG A 26 -10.29 4.42 0.09
CA ARG A 26 -10.53 5.66 0.85
C ARG A 26 -9.56 5.83 2.01
N ALA A 27 -9.15 7.07 2.33
CA ALA A 27 -8.28 7.35 3.48
C ALA A 27 -8.85 6.82 4.81
N THR A 28 -10.17 6.87 4.96
CA THR A 28 -10.88 6.28 6.12
C THR A 28 -10.75 4.76 6.19
N ASN A 29 -10.33 4.07 5.14
CA ASN A 29 -10.15 2.63 5.12
C ASN A 29 -8.67 2.24 5.26
N ARG A 30 -7.82 3.16 5.72
CA ARG A 30 -6.39 2.94 5.90
C ARG A 30 -6.03 3.04 7.38
N VAL A 31 -5.06 2.26 7.82
CA VAL A 31 -4.45 2.41 9.15
C VAL A 31 -2.98 1.99 9.12
N ILE A 32 -2.12 2.78 9.78
CA ILE A 32 -0.76 2.36 10.10
C ILE A 32 -0.82 1.83 11.54
N LEU A 33 -0.57 0.54 11.70
CA LEU A 33 -0.50 -0.04 13.04
C LEU A 33 0.85 0.29 13.66
N LYS A 34 0.82 0.68 14.93
CA LYS A 34 2.05 0.79 15.72
C LYS A 34 2.66 -0.60 15.87
N SER A 35 3.96 -0.71 15.63
CA SER A 35 4.74 -1.90 15.95
C SER A 35 5.85 -1.54 16.92
N GLU A 36 6.31 -2.52 17.70
CA GLU A 36 7.37 -2.34 18.69
C GLU A 36 8.72 -2.04 18.03
N SER A 37 9.01 -2.65 16.88
CA SER A 37 10.33 -2.53 16.24
C SER A 37 10.44 -1.31 15.34
N TRP A 38 9.43 -1.06 14.50
CA TRP A 38 9.45 0.03 13.54
C TRP A 38 8.06 0.31 12.97
N THR A 39 7.62 1.56 13.06
CA THR A 39 6.35 2.02 12.48
C THR A 39 6.61 2.82 11.20
N PRO A 40 5.97 2.50 10.07
CA PRO A 40 6.09 3.29 8.84
C PRO A 40 5.52 4.69 8.99
N THR A 41 6.02 5.65 8.22
CA THR A 41 5.43 6.99 8.14
C THR A 41 4.20 7.01 7.23
N ALA A 42 3.40 8.08 7.31
CA ALA A 42 2.29 8.31 6.39
C ALA A 42 2.75 8.35 4.92
N ASP A 43 3.88 9.01 4.64
CA ASP A 43 4.46 9.07 3.29
C ASP A 43 4.89 7.70 2.78
N GLN A 44 5.48 6.88 3.65
CA GLN A 44 5.87 5.51 3.31
C GLN A 44 4.64 4.64 3.00
N ALA A 45 3.56 4.77 3.77
CA ALA A 45 2.30 4.06 3.49
C ALA A 45 1.65 4.53 2.18
N GLN A 46 1.71 5.83 1.88
CA GLN A 46 1.20 6.37 0.62
C GLN A 46 2.02 5.89 -0.59
N LYS A 47 3.36 5.85 -0.47
CA LYS A 47 4.24 5.26 -1.49
C LYS A 47 3.95 3.78 -1.69
N ALA A 48 3.80 3.02 -0.60
CA ALA A 48 3.44 1.61 -0.66
C ALA A 48 2.16 1.40 -1.48
N LEU A 49 1.10 2.18 -1.22
CA LEU A 49 -0.15 2.06 -1.98
C LEU A 49 0.03 2.36 -3.47
N ALA A 50 0.77 3.40 -3.83
CA ALA A 50 1.03 3.74 -5.23
C ALA A 50 1.81 2.60 -5.93
N SER A 51 2.87 2.09 -5.29
CA SER A 51 3.68 1.00 -5.83
C SER A 51 2.88 -0.31 -5.96
N ILE A 52 1.97 -0.58 -5.01
CA ILE A 52 1.05 -1.73 -5.07
C ILE A 52 0.07 -1.59 -6.24
N GLN A 53 -0.50 -0.40 -6.48
CA GLN A 53 -1.37 -0.17 -7.65
C GLN A 53 -0.63 -0.43 -8.96
N SER A 54 0.61 0.05 -9.07
CA SER A 54 1.45 -0.24 -10.24
C SER A 54 1.73 -1.73 -10.39
N PHE A 55 2.06 -2.43 -9.29
CA PHE A 55 2.28 -3.88 -9.27
C PHE A 55 1.05 -4.65 -9.77
N LEU A 56 -0.14 -4.32 -9.26
CA LEU A 56 -1.38 -4.99 -9.64
C LEU A 56 -1.79 -4.69 -11.09
N GLY A 57 -1.54 -3.48 -11.58
CA GLY A 57 -1.87 -3.08 -12.95
C GLY A 57 -0.98 -3.71 -14.02
N LYS A 58 0.25 -4.10 -13.66
CA LYS A 58 1.22 -4.77 -14.54
C LYS A 58 1.89 -5.93 -13.80
N PRO A 59 1.15 -7.00 -13.49
CA PRO A 59 1.67 -8.09 -12.69
C PRO A 59 2.73 -8.85 -13.47
N ALA A 60 3.89 -9.09 -12.85
CA ALA A 60 5.01 -9.81 -13.47
C ALA A 60 4.89 -11.35 -13.38
N THR A 61 3.76 -11.86 -12.91
CA THR A 61 3.51 -13.30 -12.72
C THR A 61 2.84 -13.90 -13.95
N THR A 62 3.19 -15.15 -14.29
CA THR A 62 2.49 -15.95 -15.31
C THR A 62 1.50 -16.94 -14.68
N ASN A 63 1.39 -16.98 -13.35
CA ASN A 63 0.49 -17.88 -12.64
C ASN A 63 -0.98 -17.46 -12.86
N GLU A 64 -1.76 -18.31 -13.55
CA GLU A 64 -3.14 -18.01 -13.90
C GLU A 64 -4.06 -17.76 -12.70
N TYR A 65 -3.85 -18.49 -11.59
CA TYR A 65 -4.63 -18.27 -10.38
C TYR A 65 -4.39 -16.86 -9.83
N GLN A 66 -3.12 -16.46 -9.69
CA GLN A 66 -2.78 -15.11 -9.23
C GLN A 66 -3.33 -14.04 -10.17
N LEU A 67 -3.24 -14.23 -11.49
CA LEU A 67 -3.79 -13.29 -12.46
C LEU A 67 -5.32 -13.14 -12.32
N ARG A 68 -6.04 -14.25 -12.08
CA ARG A 68 -7.50 -14.20 -11.82
C ARG A 68 -7.81 -13.44 -10.53
N GLU A 69 -7.08 -13.70 -9.46
CA GLU A 69 -7.31 -13.00 -8.18
C GLU A 69 -6.96 -11.51 -8.29
N ILE A 70 -5.85 -11.15 -8.93
CA ILE A 70 -5.47 -9.75 -9.20
C ILE A 70 -6.57 -9.03 -10.00
N LYS A 71 -7.14 -9.68 -11.02
CA LYS A 71 -8.26 -9.11 -11.78
C LYS A 71 -9.47 -8.80 -10.88
N LYS A 72 -9.81 -9.70 -9.95
CA LYS A 72 -10.89 -9.49 -8.99
C LYS A 72 -10.55 -8.38 -7.98
N ILE A 73 -9.31 -8.32 -7.50
CA ILE A 73 -8.81 -7.25 -6.60
C ILE A 73 -9.00 -5.89 -7.26
N LEU A 74 -8.52 -5.74 -8.51
CA LEU A 74 -8.66 -4.48 -9.26
C LEU A 74 -10.13 -4.10 -9.47
N ALA A 75 -11.01 -5.06 -9.76
CA ALA A 75 -12.44 -4.80 -9.94
C ALA A 75 -13.15 -4.36 -8.64
N HIS A 76 -12.58 -4.63 -7.47
CA HIS A 76 -13.16 -4.34 -6.16
C HIS A 76 -12.28 -3.44 -5.29
N SER A 77 -11.36 -2.69 -5.90
CA SER A 77 -10.34 -1.90 -5.18
C SER A 77 -10.91 -0.95 -4.12
N ARG A 78 -12.11 -0.40 -4.36
CA ARG A 78 -12.83 0.50 -3.44
C ARG A 78 -13.45 -0.19 -2.22
N ASN A 79 -13.53 -1.52 -2.23
CA ASN A 79 -14.16 -2.32 -1.19
C ASN A 79 -13.16 -2.88 -0.18
N TYR A 80 -11.90 -2.44 -0.22
CA TYR A 80 -10.89 -2.82 0.75
C TYR A 80 -10.68 -1.77 1.84
N ARG A 81 -10.21 -2.27 2.97
CA ARG A 81 -9.39 -1.56 3.93
C ARG A 81 -7.99 -2.17 3.96
N VAL A 82 -7.04 -1.41 4.47
CA VAL A 82 -5.63 -1.81 4.51
C VAL A 82 -4.99 -1.47 5.85
N GLN A 83 -4.24 -2.44 6.37
CA GLN A 83 -3.30 -2.26 7.48
C GLN A 83 -1.88 -2.18 6.93
N PHE A 84 -1.16 -1.12 7.30
CA PHE A 84 0.29 -1.02 7.11
C PHE A 84 0.98 -1.37 8.41
N VAL A 85 1.83 -2.39 8.37
CA VAL A 85 2.59 -2.84 9.54
C VAL A 85 4.06 -2.87 9.19
N GLY A 86 4.86 -2.08 9.89
CA GLY A 86 6.30 -2.12 9.74
C GLY A 86 6.87 -3.38 10.40
N ILE A 87 7.61 -4.16 9.62
CA ILE A 87 8.33 -5.34 10.09
C ILE A 87 9.82 -5.21 9.74
N ILE A 88 10.67 -5.83 10.56
CA ILE A 88 12.09 -6.01 10.23
C ILE A 88 12.27 -7.44 9.73
N ARG A 89 12.75 -7.60 8.50
CA ARG A 89 13.09 -8.91 7.93
C ARG A 89 14.50 -8.87 7.37
N ASP A 90 15.33 -9.80 7.82
CA ASP A 90 16.73 -9.90 7.39
C ASP A 90 17.49 -8.56 7.54
N GLY A 91 17.21 -7.84 8.64
CA GLY A 91 17.78 -6.52 8.92
C GLY A 91 17.18 -5.35 8.14
N ARG A 92 16.23 -5.59 7.23
CA ARG A 92 15.58 -4.57 6.39
C ARG A 92 14.19 -4.20 6.89
N LYS A 93 13.85 -2.93 6.74
CA LYS A 93 12.50 -2.41 7.00
C LYS A 93 11.59 -2.75 5.84
N VAL A 94 10.50 -3.45 6.09
CA VAL A 94 9.50 -3.83 5.09
C VAL A 94 8.11 -3.50 5.61
N ILE A 95 7.26 -2.93 4.78
CA ILE A 95 5.86 -2.68 5.13
C ILE A 95 5.05 -3.88 4.67
N TRP A 96 4.55 -4.66 5.62
CA TRP A 96 3.53 -5.65 5.35
C TRP A 96 2.18 -4.94 5.20
N CYS A 97 1.60 -5.05 4.02
CA CYS A 97 0.33 -4.42 3.67
C CYS A 97 -0.73 -5.50 3.58
N ASN A 98 -1.69 -5.48 4.50
CA ASN A 98 -2.75 -6.47 4.59
C ASN A 98 -4.09 -5.85 4.18
N PHE A 99 -4.75 -6.45 3.20
CA PHE A 99 -5.97 -5.96 2.57
C PHE A 99 -7.11 -6.92 2.82
N PHE A 100 -8.24 -6.37 3.26
CA PHE A 100 -9.44 -7.12 3.64
C PHE A 100 -10.69 -6.27 3.42
N PRO A 101 -11.89 -6.86 3.36
CA PRO A 101 -13.08 -6.13 2.95
C PRO A 101 -13.47 -5.06 3.97
N VAL A 102 -14.04 -3.96 3.48
CA VAL A 102 -14.79 -3.02 4.32
C VAL A 102 -15.97 -3.74 4.98
N ALA A 103 -16.46 -3.19 6.09
CA ALA A 103 -17.67 -3.72 6.72
C ALA A 103 -18.85 -3.74 5.73
N GLY A 104 -19.58 -4.86 5.69
CA GLY A 104 -20.83 -4.96 4.94
C GLY A 104 -21.97 -4.19 5.60
N LYS A 105 -23.22 -4.49 5.22
CA LYS A 105 -24.42 -3.88 5.82
C LYS A 105 -24.69 -4.32 7.27
N GLY A 106 -23.95 -5.30 7.78
CA GLY A 106 -24.08 -5.85 9.13
C GLY A 106 -23.05 -5.30 10.11
N LYS A 107 -22.91 -5.98 11.26
CA LYS A 107 -21.85 -5.70 12.23
C LYS A 107 -20.49 -5.94 11.56
N ASP A 108 -19.55 -5.00 11.74
CA ASP A 108 -18.18 -5.20 11.30
C ASP A 108 -17.55 -6.34 12.10
N GLU A 109 -17.14 -7.41 11.41
CA GLU A 109 -16.48 -8.57 12.01
C GLU A 109 -15.12 -8.19 12.61
N PHE A 110 -14.49 -7.13 12.10
CA PHE A 110 -13.16 -6.69 12.49
C PHE A 110 -13.21 -5.37 13.26
N GLN A 111 -14.03 -5.26 14.31
CA GLN A 111 -14.25 -4.00 15.05
C GLN A 111 -12.95 -3.32 15.53
N ASN A 112 -11.92 -4.10 15.87
CA ASN A 112 -10.64 -3.61 16.36
C ASN A 112 -9.53 -3.55 15.29
N TRP A 113 -9.86 -3.62 14.00
CA TRP A 113 -8.88 -3.66 12.90
C TRP A 113 -7.91 -2.46 12.86
N ARG A 114 -8.23 -1.36 13.54
CA ARG A 114 -7.31 -0.21 13.65
C ARG A 114 -6.27 -0.33 14.75
N LYS A 115 -6.42 -1.32 15.63
CA LYS A 115 -5.61 -1.52 16.82
C LYS A 115 -4.88 -2.86 16.78
N GLU A 116 -5.51 -3.86 16.19
CA GLU A 116 -5.04 -5.24 16.17
C GLU A 116 -4.81 -5.71 14.74
N ARG A 117 -3.77 -6.52 14.55
CA ARG A 117 -3.48 -7.13 13.26
C ARG A 117 -4.61 -8.10 12.90
N ILE A 118 -5.14 -7.96 11.69
CA ILE A 118 -6.06 -8.94 11.13
C ILE A 118 -5.26 -10.04 10.46
N VAL A 119 -5.56 -11.29 10.81
CA VAL A 119 -5.02 -12.49 10.17
C VAL A 119 -6.21 -13.36 9.79
N VAL A 120 -6.29 -13.71 8.52
CA VAL A 120 -7.32 -14.57 7.96
C VAL A 120 -6.59 -15.53 7.03
N ASP A 121 -6.95 -16.80 7.04
CA ASP A 121 -6.25 -17.83 6.27
C ASP A 121 -6.90 -18.11 4.90
N ASP A 122 -8.21 -17.82 4.77
CA ASP A 122 -9.01 -18.09 3.57
C ASP A 122 -9.74 -16.84 3.06
N GLY A 123 -10.60 -17.01 2.05
CA GLY A 123 -11.49 -15.98 1.49
C GLY A 123 -11.04 -15.36 0.17
N GLY A 124 -9.99 -15.89 -0.46
CA GLY A 124 -9.61 -15.52 -1.82
C GLY A 124 -9.21 -14.07 -1.97
N PHE A 125 -9.57 -13.46 -3.10
CA PHE A 125 -9.28 -12.06 -3.41
C PHE A 125 -9.82 -11.06 -2.37
N PHE A 126 -10.77 -11.45 -1.51
CA PHE A 126 -11.22 -10.57 -0.43
C PHE A 126 -10.16 -10.37 0.65
N TYR A 127 -9.24 -11.32 0.84
CA TYR A 127 -8.19 -11.28 1.85
C TYR A 127 -6.84 -11.56 1.19
N TRP A 128 -5.99 -10.54 1.14
CA TRP A 128 -4.71 -10.63 0.44
C TRP A 128 -3.68 -9.70 1.06
N GLN A 129 -2.43 -9.99 0.78
CA GLN A 129 -1.29 -9.29 1.36
C GLN A 129 -0.17 -9.13 0.36
N ILE A 130 0.62 -8.10 0.57
CA ILE A 130 1.81 -7.80 -0.21
C ILE A 130 2.77 -7.02 0.65
N GLU A 131 4.05 -7.08 0.31
CA GLU A 131 5.08 -6.35 1.00
C GLU A 131 5.65 -5.25 0.15
N TYR A 132 6.01 -4.15 0.79
CA TYR A 132 6.68 -3.03 0.17
C TYR A 132 8.00 -2.73 0.88
N ASP A 133 9.09 -2.71 0.13
CA ASP A 133 10.39 -2.26 0.58
C ASP A 133 10.53 -0.75 0.29
N PRO A 134 10.57 0.12 1.30
CA PRO A 134 10.68 1.57 1.13
C PRO A 134 12.07 2.04 0.70
N GLU A 135 13.12 1.24 0.86
CA GLU A 135 14.48 1.57 0.40
C GLU A 135 14.65 1.21 -1.07
N ALA A 136 14.13 0.06 -1.48
CA ALA A 136 14.19 -0.41 -2.87
C ALA A 136 13.04 0.07 -3.75
N ASP A 137 12.03 0.74 -3.17
CA ASP A 137 10.77 1.13 -3.81
C ASP A 137 10.12 -0.03 -4.59
N LYS A 138 10.02 -1.21 -3.95
CA LYS A 138 9.64 -2.45 -4.62
C LYS A 138 8.60 -3.25 -3.85
N CYS A 139 7.60 -3.72 -4.58
CA CYS A 139 6.64 -4.69 -4.07
C CYS A 139 7.15 -6.13 -4.21
N SER A 140 6.85 -6.97 -3.23
CA SER A 140 7.19 -8.39 -3.23
C SER A 140 6.20 -9.20 -2.39
N ARG A 141 6.34 -10.54 -2.42
CA ARG A 141 5.55 -11.48 -1.61
C ARG A 141 4.02 -11.25 -1.68
N PHE A 142 3.53 -10.93 -2.88
CA PHE A 142 2.10 -10.90 -3.12
C PHE A 142 1.50 -12.28 -2.85
N TYR A 143 0.43 -12.31 -2.07
CA TYR A 143 -0.31 -13.51 -1.75
C TYR A 143 -1.79 -13.17 -1.59
N SER A 144 -2.65 -13.93 -2.27
CA SER A 144 -4.09 -13.93 -2.05
C SER A 144 -4.44 -15.24 -1.35
N ASN A 145 -5.29 -15.17 -0.33
CA ASN A 145 -5.68 -16.35 0.43
C ASN A 145 -6.34 -17.42 -0.44
N GLY A 146 -6.42 -18.63 0.10
CA GLY A 146 -7.18 -19.74 -0.51
C GLY A 146 -8.68 -19.54 -0.38
N TYR A 147 -9.45 -20.48 -0.91
CA TYR A 147 -10.87 -20.64 -0.62
C TYR A 147 -11.02 -21.95 0.14
N ALA A 148 -11.71 -21.92 1.30
CA ALA A 148 -12.11 -23.11 2.05
C ALA A 148 -13.42 -23.70 1.52
#